data_AF-A0A6A2ZDN3-F1
#
_entry.id   AF-A0A6A2ZDN3-F1
#
_cell.length_a   1.000
_cell.length_b   1.000
_cell.length_c   1.000
_cell.angle_alpha   90.00
_cell.angle_beta   90.00
_cell.angle_gamma   90.00
#
_symmetry.space_group_name_H-M   'P 1'
#
loop_
_entity.id
_entity.type
_entity.pdbx_description
1 polymer ?
#
loop_
_entity_poly.entity_id
_entity_poly.type
_entity_poly.pdbx_seq_one_letter_code
_entity_poly.pdbx_strand_id
1 'polypeptide(L)'
;MLGNGVVGILSESVNKWERRVPLASSHCARLLHSGSAKTGVDRIIVQPSTKRIHHDSLYEDVGCQISDDLSECGLILGIKQP
;
A
#
# COMPACT_ATOMS: atom_id res chain seq x y z
N MET A 1 6.01 -2.41 -19.25
CA MET A 1 5.23 -2.25 -18.01
C MET A 1 5.16 -0.76 -17.70
N LEU A 2 4.00 -0.21 -17.36
CA LEU A 2 3.91 1.16 -16.86
C LEU A 2 4.34 1.12 -15.37
N GLY A 3 5.41 1.83 -15.02
CA GLY A 3 5.98 1.84 -13.67
C GLY A 3 7.02 0.74 -13.41
N ASN A 4 7.65 0.79 -12.23
CA ASN A 4 8.72 -0.10 -11.79
C ASN A 4 8.21 -1.30 -10.94
N GLY A 5 6.92 -1.60 -10.99
CA GLY A 5 6.30 -2.69 -10.23
C GLY A 5 6.19 -2.44 -8.71
N VAL A 6 6.59 -1.27 -8.21
CA VAL A 6 6.53 -0.90 -6.79
C VAL A 6 5.34 0.02 -6.53
N VAL A 7 4.42 -0.43 -5.68
CA VAL A 7 3.21 0.32 -5.31
C VAL A 7 3.33 0.86 -3.89
N GLY A 8 3.13 2.15 -3.71
CA GLY A 8 3.09 2.84 -2.42
C GLY A 8 1.65 3.03 -1.94
N ILE A 9 1.40 2.82 -0.64
CA ILE A 9 0.15 3.18 0.04
C ILE A 9 0.43 4.32 1.00
N LEU A 10 -0.17 5.49 0.74
CA LEU A 10 -0.01 6.70 1.54
C LEU A 10 -0.77 6.59 2.88
N SER A 11 -0.21 7.19 3.93
CA SER A 11 -0.89 7.38 5.21
C SER A 11 -1.76 8.65 5.16
N GLU A 12 -3.08 8.48 5.24
CA GLU A 12 -4.03 9.59 5.13
C GLU A 12 -3.88 10.61 6.27
N SER A 13 -3.71 11.88 5.89
CA SER A 13 -3.52 13.00 6.83
C SER A 13 -4.65 14.04 6.81
N VAL A 14 -5.43 14.09 5.71
CA VAL A 14 -6.40 15.17 5.41
C VAL A 14 -7.47 15.34 6.49
N ASN A 15 -7.99 14.25 7.05
CA ASN A 15 -8.99 14.30 8.11
C ASN A 15 -8.69 13.27 9.19
N LYS A 16 -8.83 13.67 10.46
CA LYS A 16 -8.69 12.79 11.64
C LYS A 16 -9.64 11.57 11.62
N TRP A 17 -10.74 11.64 10.87
CA TRP A 17 -11.74 10.58 10.77
C TRP A 17 -11.59 9.67 9.56
N GLU A 18 -10.65 9.94 8.65
CA GLU A 18 -10.43 9.07 7.49
C GLU A 18 -9.74 7.78 7.96
N ARG A 19 -10.50 6.70 8.02
CA ARG A 19 -10.04 5.37 8.43
C ARG A 19 -9.87 4.43 7.23
N ARG A 20 -10.33 4.82 6.03
CA ARG A 20 -10.25 4.01 4.82
C ARG A 20 -8.83 4.02 4.27
N VAL A 21 -8.58 3.06 3.38
CA VAL A 21 -7.29 2.83 2.74
C VAL A 21 -7.55 2.40 1.30
N PRO A 22 -6.73 2.80 0.30
CA PRO A 22 -6.99 2.45 -1.10
C PRO A 22 -6.92 0.94 -1.35
N LEU A 23 -6.09 0.22 -0.59
CA LEU A 23 -5.96 -1.24 -0.66
C LEU A 23 -5.98 -1.83 0.75
N ALA A 24 -6.92 -2.74 1.02
CA ALA A 24 -6.92 -3.57 2.22
C ALA A 24 -5.78 -4.61 2.15
N SER A 25 -5.37 -5.15 3.30
CA SER A 25 -4.32 -6.19 3.36
C SER A 25 -4.63 -7.41 2.48
N SER A 26 -5.89 -7.81 2.35
CA SER A 26 -6.32 -8.90 1.47
C SER A 26 -6.15 -8.59 -0.02
N HIS A 27 -6.22 -7.31 -0.42
CA HIS A 27 -5.93 -6.88 -1.79
C HIS A 27 -4.43 -6.94 -2.04
N CYS A 28 -3.61 -6.49 -1.08
CA CYS A 28 -2.16 -6.58 -1.15
C CYS A 28 -1.67 -8.03 -1.26
N ALA A 29 -2.22 -8.93 -0.44
CA ALA A 29 -1.97 -10.37 -0.53
C ALA A 29 -2.26 -10.89 -1.94
N ARG A 30 -3.41 -10.52 -2.51
CA ARG A 30 -3.78 -10.94 -3.86
C ARG A 30 -2.78 -10.40 -4.89
N LEU A 31 -2.42 -9.12 -4.83
CA LEU A 31 -1.52 -8.51 -5.80
C LEU A 31 -0.12 -9.13 -5.77
N LEU A 32 0.41 -9.43 -4.58
CA LEU A 32 1.72 -10.06 -4.39
C LEU A 32 1.72 -11.55 -4.75
N HIS A 33 0.66 -12.28 -4.39
CA HIS A 33 0.66 -13.75 -4.45
C HIS A 33 -0.08 -14.34 -5.66
N SER A 34 -0.86 -13.57 -6.42
CA SER A 34 -1.55 -14.07 -7.62
C SER A 34 -0.66 -14.28 -8.86
N GLY A 35 0.66 -14.16 -8.66
CA GLY A 35 1.71 -14.31 -9.66
C GLY A 35 2.11 -12.97 -10.26
N SER A 36 3.30 -12.46 -9.90
CA SER A 36 3.82 -11.16 -10.37
C SER A 36 3.78 -11.00 -11.90
N ALA A 37 3.96 -12.10 -12.66
CA ALA A 37 3.83 -12.10 -14.12
C ALA A 37 2.43 -11.74 -14.65
N LYS A 38 1.38 -11.86 -13.83
CA LYS A 38 -0.02 -11.51 -14.19
C LYS A 38 -0.43 -10.12 -13.73
N THR A 39 0.08 -9.66 -12.58
CA THR A 39 -0.32 -8.37 -11.98
C THR A 39 0.66 -7.23 -12.28
N GLY A 40 1.93 -7.54 -12.52
CA GLY A 40 3.00 -6.56 -12.66
C GLY A 40 3.34 -5.83 -11.36
N VAL A 41 2.93 -6.36 -10.21
CA VAL A 41 3.26 -5.82 -8.87
C VAL A 41 4.31 -6.72 -8.22
N ASP A 42 5.50 -6.17 -8.02
CA ASP A 42 6.63 -6.88 -7.43
C ASP A 42 6.76 -6.58 -5.94
N ARG A 43 6.39 -5.36 -5.52
CA ARG A 43 6.48 -4.94 -4.13
C ARG A 43 5.42 -3.92 -3.78
N ILE A 44 4.95 -3.98 -2.53
CA ILE A 44 4.03 -3.00 -1.96
C ILE A 44 4.70 -2.40 -0.72
N ILE A 45 4.84 -1.08 -0.72
CA ILE A 45 5.36 -0.28 0.39
C ILE A 45 4.22 0.49 1.00
N VAL A 46 4.12 0.48 2.32
CA VAL A 46 2.98 1.00 3.06
C VAL A 46 3.51 1.96 4.11
N GLN A 47 3.06 3.22 4.06
CA GLN A 47 3.39 4.16 5.13
C GLN A 47 2.73 3.72 6.44
N PRO A 48 3.42 3.87 7.58
CA PRO A 48 2.85 3.56 8.88
C PRO A 48 1.66 4.46 9.19
N SER A 49 0.65 3.91 9.89
CA SER A 49 -0.54 4.68 10.21
C SER A 49 -1.25 4.14 11.45
N THR A 50 -1.39 5.01 12.45
CA THR A 50 -2.22 4.74 13.64
C THR A 50 -3.71 5.03 13.40
N LYS A 51 -4.05 5.55 12.22
CA LYS A 51 -5.42 5.98 11.90
C LYS A 51 -6.18 4.95 11.07
N ARG A 52 -5.58 4.33 10.08
CA ARG A 52 -6.30 3.38 9.20
C ARG A 52 -6.97 2.23 9.98
N ILE A 53 -8.01 1.65 9.37
CA ILE A 53 -8.74 0.49 9.94
C ILE A 53 -7.93 -0.82 9.89
N HIS A 54 -6.95 -0.94 8.99
CA HIS A 54 -6.06 -2.10 8.87
C HIS A 54 -4.72 -1.80 9.53
N HIS A 55 -4.39 -2.45 10.65
CA HIS A 55 -3.10 -2.28 11.32
C HIS A 55 -1.92 -2.65 10.42
N ASP A 56 -0.77 -2.02 10.68
CA ASP A 56 0.50 -2.21 9.94
C ASP A 56 0.90 -3.68 9.90
N SER A 57 0.73 -4.41 11.01
CA SER A 57 1.00 -5.85 11.11
C SER A 57 0.23 -6.68 10.09
N LEU A 58 -1.01 -6.30 9.76
CA LEU A 58 -1.80 -7.02 8.74
C LEU A 58 -1.21 -6.89 7.33
N TYR A 59 -0.46 -5.81 7.07
CA TYR A 59 0.25 -5.62 5.81
C TYR A 59 1.56 -6.40 5.80
N GLU A 60 2.30 -6.38 6.91
CA GLU A 60 3.51 -7.19 7.08
C GLU A 60 3.21 -8.69 6.91
N ASP A 61 2.14 -9.18 7.53
CA ASP A 61 1.69 -10.58 7.46
C ASP A 61 1.44 -11.07 6.02
N VAL A 62 1.09 -10.17 5.11
CA VAL A 62 0.82 -10.50 3.69
C VAL A 62 2.03 -10.23 2.78
N GLY A 63 3.15 -9.76 3.33
CA GLY A 63 4.40 -9.51 2.61
C GLY A 63 4.60 -8.07 2.13
N CYS A 64 3.85 -7.10 2.64
CA CYS A 64 4.13 -5.69 2.39
C CYS A 64 5.30 -5.19 3.26
N GLN A 65 6.00 -4.17 2.75
CA GLN A 65 7.03 -3.46 3.50
C GLN A 65 6.42 -2.23 4.17
N ILE A 66 6.68 -2.02 5.47
CA ILE A 66 6.33 -0.77 6.15
C ILE A 66 7.50 0.22 6.01
N SER A 67 7.23 1.43 5.53
CA SER A 67 8.24 2.49 5.37
C SER A 67 7.57 3.85 5.22
N ASP A 68 8.09 4.88 5.88
CA ASP A 68 7.67 6.27 5.65
C ASP A 68 8.06 6.77 4.24
N ASP A 69 9.17 6.26 3.71
CA ASP A 69 9.67 6.63 2.38
C ASP A 69 8.99 5.82 1.28
N LEU A 70 8.36 6.53 0.34
CA LEU A 70 7.72 6.00 -0.86
C LEU A 70 8.44 6.46 -2.15
N SER A 71 9.62 7.08 -2.05
CA SER A 71 10.35 7.67 -3.17
C SER A 71 10.64 6.69 -4.31
N GLU A 72 10.80 5.41 -3.99
CA GLU A 72 11.03 4.34 -4.96
C GLU A 72 9.75 3.77 -5.60
N CYS A 73 8.55 4.24 -5.22
CA CYS A 73 7.29 3.75 -5.77
C CYS A 73 7.00 4.36 -7.14
N GLY A 74 6.78 3.52 -8.15
CA GLY A 74 6.32 3.96 -9.47
C GLY A 74 4.83 4.34 -9.52
N LEU A 75 4.07 3.91 -8.51
CA LEU A 75 2.66 4.28 -8.30
C LEU A 75 2.42 4.49 -6.81
N ILE A 76 1.85 5.64 -6.42
CA ILE A 76 1.44 5.92 -5.04
C ILE A 76 -0.07 6.09 -5.01
N LEU A 77 -0.72 5.40 -4.07
CA LEU A 77 -2.16 5.40 -3.89
C LEU A 77 -2.54 6.10 -2.59
N GLY A 78 -3.53 6.99 -2.67
CA GLY A 78 -4.21 7.63 -1.55
C GLY A 78 -5.72 7.68 -1.80
N ILE A 79 -6.51 7.94 -0.74
CA ILE A 79 -7.95 8.14 -0.80
C ILE A 79 -8.29 9.60 -1.08
N LYS A 80 -7.65 10.53 -0.37
CA LYS A 80 -7.89 11.96 -0.54
C LYS A 80 -6.80 12.61 -1.38
N GLN A 81 -7.06 13.85 -1.79
CA GLN A 81 -6.04 14.68 -2.40
C GLN A 81 -4.86 14.82 -1.42
N PRO A 82 -3.61 14.72 -1.90
CA PRO A 82 -2.43 15.00 -1.09
C PRO A 82 -2.45 16.39 -0.45
#